data_AF-A0A8I0VMF9-F1
#
_entry.id   AF-A0A8I0VMF9-F1
#
_cell.length_a   1.000
_cell.length_b   1.000
_cell.length_c   1.000
_cell.angle_alpha   90.00
_cell.angle_beta   90.00
_cell.angle_gamma   90.00
#
_symmetry.space_group_name_H-M   'P 1'
#
loop_
_entity.id
_entity.type
_entity.pdbx_description
1 polymer ?
#
loop_
_entity_poly.entity_id
_entity_poly.type
_entity_poly.pdbx_seq_one_letter_code
_entity_poly.pdbx_strand_id
1 'polypeptide(L)'
;MIELLALSKTDGWAIIRSERGLQLLRPPYTETQCPMIQDVDAARLLAEPGFNALTEKIVKPDLGGIIAHIKETTAKTVGPEQVAQVREAARQLLIDAPPDRIRHSLRRVRTEFLPQCQFDPALRVLSILAGSKAAMADPQLQTEILKLLEESVSLQQQNKSEKRKTDRANFFKKISRLAGFFEAGTSRIFQPG
;
A
#
# COMPACT_ATOMS: atom_id res chain seq x y z
N MET A 1 -9.53 -11.41 -12.22
CA MET A 1 -8.12 -11.89 -12.38
C MET A 1 -7.30 -10.80 -13.07
N ILE A 2 -6.04 -10.57 -12.70
CA ILE A 2 -5.21 -9.47 -13.26
C ILE A 2 -3.89 -10.01 -13.80
N GLU A 3 -3.57 -9.62 -15.03
CA GLU A 3 -2.37 -10.01 -15.77
C GLU A 3 -1.40 -8.82 -15.91
N LEU A 4 -0.12 -9.04 -15.63
CA LEU A 4 0.94 -8.06 -15.86
C LEU A 4 1.55 -8.30 -17.24
N LEU A 5 1.50 -7.27 -18.10
CA LEU A 5 1.98 -7.33 -19.48
C LEU A 5 3.40 -6.81 -19.62
N ALA A 6 3.72 -5.73 -18.91
CA ALA A 6 5.06 -5.15 -18.91
C ALA A 6 5.38 -4.41 -17.62
N LEU A 7 6.67 -4.27 -17.36
CA LEU A 7 7.21 -3.64 -16.16
C LEU A 7 8.49 -2.86 -16.49
N SER A 8 8.52 -1.58 -16.12
CA SER A 8 9.77 -0.87 -15.88
C SER A 8 10.32 -1.28 -14.53
N LYS A 9 11.41 -2.05 -14.56
CA LYS A 9 12.06 -2.59 -13.35
C LYS A 9 12.83 -1.52 -12.57
N THR A 10 13.08 -0.36 -13.17
CA THR A 10 13.75 0.78 -12.55
C THR A 10 12.74 1.69 -11.85
N ASP A 11 11.65 2.01 -12.54
CA ASP A 11 10.70 3.04 -12.10
C ASP A 11 9.46 2.45 -11.43
N GLY A 12 9.25 1.13 -11.53
CA GLY A 12 8.08 0.43 -11.01
C GLY A 12 6.80 0.68 -11.81
N TRP A 13 6.89 1.28 -12.99
CA TRP A 13 5.73 1.45 -13.85
C TRP A 13 5.34 0.11 -14.49
N ALA A 14 4.05 -0.14 -14.64
CA ALA A 14 3.57 -1.41 -15.15
C ALA A 14 2.33 -1.26 -16.00
N ILE A 15 2.20 -2.11 -17.02
CA ILE A 15 0.97 -2.23 -17.81
C ILE A 15 0.28 -3.51 -17.38
N ILE A 16 -0.97 -3.41 -16.97
CA ILE A 16 -1.79 -4.56 -16.56
C ILE A 16 -3.03 -4.69 -17.43
N ARG A 17 -3.54 -5.91 -17.52
CA ARG A 17 -4.85 -6.23 -18.09
C ARG A 17 -5.75 -6.78 -16.99
N SER A 18 -6.92 -6.19 -16.85
CA SER A 18 -7.98 -6.65 -15.96
C SER A 18 -9.29 -6.82 -16.74
N GLU A 19 -10.36 -7.23 -16.06
CA GLU A 19 -11.72 -7.29 -16.61
C GLU A 19 -12.24 -5.92 -17.07
N ARG A 20 -11.68 -4.82 -16.53
CA ARG A 20 -12.01 -3.46 -16.95
C ARG A 20 -11.27 -3.01 -18.22
N GLY A 21 -10.27 -3.78 -18.65
CA GLY A 21 -9.39 -3.51 -19.80
C GLY A 21 -7.94 -3.23 -19.40
N LEU A 22 -7.20 -2.51 -20.26
CA LEU A 22 -5.81 -2.17 -20.03
C LEU A 22 -5.65 -0.96 -19.12
N GLN A 23 -4.73 -1.06 -18.16
CA GLN A 23 -4.45 0.01 -17.20
C GLN A 23 -2.95 0.22 -17.05
N LEU A 24 -2.57 1.48 -16.84
CA LEU A 24 -1.22 1.87 -16.46
C LEU A 24 -1.14 2.00 -14.93
N LEU A 25 -0.24 1.22 -14.33
CA LEU A 25 0.15 1.34 -12.94
C LEU A 25 1.40 2.20 -12.83
N ARG A 26 1.34 3.21 -11.97
CA ARG A 26 2.49 4.03 -11.60
C ARG A 26 2.58 4.18 -10.08
N PRO A 27 3.80 4.26 -9.51
CA PRO A 27 3.96 4.70 -8.14
C PRO A 27 3.45 6.15 -7.95
N PRO A 28 2.77 6.47 -6.83
CA PRO A 28 2.33 5.57 -5.77
C PRO A 28 1.08 4.78 -6.19
N TYR A 29 1.14 3.44 -6.14
CA TYR A 29 0.05 2.56 -6.56
C TYR A 29 -1.18 2.71 -5.66
N THR A 30 -2.03 3.67 -6.01
CA THR A 30 -3.31 3.93 -5.36
C THR A 30 -4.41 3.58 -6.35
N GLU A 31 -5.53 3.04 -5.84
CA GLU A 31 -6.63 2.58 -6.71
C GLU A 31 -7.20 3.70 -7.59
N THR A 32 -7.09 4.95 -7.14
CA THR A 32 -7.51 6.15 -7.87
C THR A 32 -6.55 6.58 -8.98
N GLN A 33 -5.36 5.99 -9.08
CA GLN A 33 -4.29 6.41 -10.00
C GLN A 33 -3.94 5.37 -11.06
N CYS A 34 -4.88 4.47 -11.39
CA CYS A 34 -4.72 3.45 -12.43
C CYS A 34 -5.51 3.83 -13.70
N PRO A 35 -5.05 4.82 -14.50
CA PRO A 35 -5.78 5.23 -15.69
C PRO A 35 -5.91 4.07 -16.68
N MET A 36 -7.10 4.00 -17.29
CA MET A 36 -7.34 3.16 -18.46
C MET A 36 -6.52 3.68 -19.64
N ILE A 37 -5.85 2.79 -20.36
CA ILE A 37 -5.09 3.12 -21.56
C ILE A 37 -5.63 2.35 -22.76
N GLN A 38 -5.46 2.89 -23.96
CA GLN A 38 -5.84 2.19 -25.19
C GLN A 38 -4.73 1.21 -25.60
N ASP A 39 -5.08 0.21 -26.41
CA ASP A 39 -4.10 -0.77 -26.93
C ASP A 39 -2.97 -0.09 -27.71
N VAL A 40 -3.27 1.00 -28.44
CA VAL A 40 -2.27 1.79 -29.18
C VAL A 40 -1.26 2.45 -28.25
N ASP A 41 -1.73 3.00 -27.13
CA ASP A 41 -0.86 3.61 -26.11
C ASP A 41 0.00 2.55 -25.41
N ALA A 42 -0.58 1.38 -25.14
CA ALA A 42 0.16 0.26 -24.57
C ALA A 42 1.29 -0.21 -25.50
N ALA A 43 1.00 -0.37 -26.79
CA ALA A 43 2.02 -0.74 -27.78
C ALA A 43 3.15 0.30 -27.87
N ARG A 44 2.82 1.60 -27.77
CA ARG A 44 3.80 2.68 -27.74
C ARG A 44 4.67 2.64 -26.48
N LEU A 45 4.07 2.48 -25.31
CA LEU A 45 4.79 2.38 -24.04
C LEU A 45 5.72 1.16 -24.01
N LEU A 46 5.31 0.04 -24.60
CA LEU A 46 6.15 -1.16 -24.75
C LEU A 46 7.39 -0.92 -25.64
N ALA A 47 7.34 0.07 -26.53
CA ALA A 47 8.45 0.46 -27.38
C ALA A 47 9.38 1.51 -26.72
N GLU A 48 8.98 2.08 -25.57
CA GLU A 48 9.81 3.07 -24.87
C GLU A 48 10.99 2.42 -24.12
N PRO A 49 12.19 3.04 -24.15
CA PRO A 49 13.31 2.57 -23.36
C PRO A 49 12.96 2.60 -21.88
N GLY A 50 12.85 1.44 -21.26
CA GLY A 50 12.53 1.30 -19.84
C GLY A 50 11.43 0.28 -19.55
N PHE A 51 10.48 0.09 -20.46
CA PHE A 51 9.51 -1.00 -20.33
C PHE A 51 10.10 -2.30 -20.86
N ASN A 52 10.06 -3.33 -20.02
CA ASN A 52 10.36 -4.69 -20.44
C ASN A 52 9.04 -5.45 -20.54
N ALA A 53 8.70 -5.88 -21.75
CA ALA A 53 7.65 -6.87 -21.96
C ALA A 53 8.01 -8.13 -21.17
N LEU A 54 7.04 -8.68 -20.44
CA LEU A 54 7.28 -9.91 -19.70
C LEU A 54 7.20 -11.09 -20.67
N THR A 55 8.27 -11.88 -20.72
CA THR A 55 8.31 -13.14 -21.45
C THR A 55 7.45 -14.22 -20.80
N GLU A 56 7.17 -14.09 -19.51
CA GLU A 56 6.33 -15.01 -18.74
C GLU A 56 5.03 -14.34 -18.33
N LYS A 57 3.93 -15.10 -18.40
CA LYS A 57 2.61 -14.62 -18.02
C LYS A 57 2.50 -14.53 -16.50
N ILE A 58 2.62 -13.32 -15.95
CA ILE A 58 2.45 -13.09 -14.51
C ILE A 58 0.99 -12.75 -14.23
N VAL A 59 0.29 -13.69 -13.61
CA VAL A 59 -1.13 -13.51 -13.25
C VAL A 59 -1.31 -13.61 -11.75
N LYS A 60 -2.08 -12.67 -11.19
CA LYS A 60 -2.43 -12.61 -9.77
C LYS A 60 -3.95 -12.49 -9.59
N PRO A 61 -4.49 -12.97 -8.45
CA PRO A 61 -5.92 -12.90 -8.19
C PRO A 61 -6.41 -11.45 -8.04
N ASP A 62 -5.56 -10.57 -7.50
CA ASP A 62 -5.88 -9.19 -7.17
C ASP A 62 -4.73 -8.22 -7.49
N LEU A 63 -5.04 -6.92 -7.39
CA LEU A 63 -4.12 -5.83 -7.70
C LEU A 63 -2.99 -5.74 -6.66
N GLY A 64 -3.28 -6.08 -5.40
CA GLY A 64 -2.28 -6.10 -4.32
C GLY A 64 -1.15 -7.08 -4.60
N GLY A 65 -1.47 -8.26 -5.13
CA GLY A 65 -0.49 -9.26 -5.55
C GLY A 65 0.40 -8.79 -6.71
N ILE A 66 -0.16 -8.04 -7.67
CA ILE A 66 0.62 -7.43 -8.76
C ILE A 66 1.55 -6.36 -8.22
N ILE A 67 1.03 -5.45 -7.39
CA ILE A 67 1.83 -4.37 -6.78
C ILE A 67 2.97 -4.94 -5.93
N ALA A 68 2.71 -6.00 -5.15
CA ALA A 68 3.74 -6.67 -4.36
C ALA A 68 4.86 -7.24 -5.24
N HIS A 69 4.48 -7.91 -6.35
CA HIS A 69 5.44 -8.44 -7.31
C HIS A 69 6.27 -7.33 -7.98
N ILE A 70 5.63 -6.24 -8.40
CA ILE A 70 6.33 -5.07 -8.97
C ILE A 70 7.35 -4.51 -7.98
N LYS A 71 6.94 -4.30 -6.71
CA LYS A 71 7.83 -3.78 -5.66
C LYS A 71 9.02 -4.70 -5.40
N GLU A 72 8.79 -6.01 -5.34
CA GLU A 72 9.85 -7.00 -5.14
C GLU A 72 10.84 -6.99 -6.32
N THR A 73 10.34 -7.03 -7.56
CA THR A 73 11.17 -7.04 -8.77
C THR A 73 11.96 -5.75 -8.93
N THR A 74 11.36 -4.61 -8.62
CA THR A 74 12.03 -3.30 -8.64
C THR A 74 13.13 -3.25 -7.58
N ALA A 75 12.84 -3.70 -6.35
CA ALA A 75 13.83 -3.73 -5.27
C ALA A 75 15.03 -4.64 -5.58
N LYS A 76 14.80 -5.78 -6.22
CA LYS A 76 15.88 -6.69 -6.68
C LYS A 76 16.74 -6.06 -7.79
N THR A 77 16.13 -5.30 -8.69
CA THR A 77 16.80 -4.73 -9.85
C THR A 77 17.65 -3.51 -9.49
N VAL A 78 17.09 -2.61 -8.68
CA VAL A 78 17.76 -1.38 -8.22
C VAL A 78 18.81 -1.70 -7.14
N GLY A 79 18.59 -2.76 -6.36
CA GLY A 79 19.47 -3.15 -5.28
C GLY A 79 19.25 -2.33 -3.99
N PRO A 80 19.60 -2.88 -2.82
CA PRO A 80 19.30 -2.28 -1.52
C PRO A 80 20.04 -0.94 -1.30
N GLU A 81 21.25 -0.82 -1.85
CA GLU A 81 22.08 0.38 -1.71
C GLU A 81 21.47 1.58 -2.42
N GLN A 82 21.06 1.42 -3.67
CA GLN A 82 20.47 2.51 -4.44
C GLN A 82 19.08 2.89 -3.91
N VAL A 83 18.29 1.92 -3.41
CA VAL A 83 17.06 2.22 -2.66
C VAL A 83 17.35 3.03 -1.40
N ALA A 84 18.41 2.72 -0.67
CA ALA A 84 18.81 3.49 0.52
C ALA A 84 19.26 4.91 0.14
N GLN A 85 20.05 5.07 -0.93
CA GLN A 85 20.49 6.37 -1.43
C GLN A 85 19.30 7.24 -1.86
N VAL A 86 18.34 6.70 -2.62
CA VAL A 86 17.13 7.42 -3.03
C VAL A 86 16.29 7.81 -1.82
N ARG A 87 16.16 6.93 -0.82
CA ARG A 87 15.43 7.24 0.42
C ARG A 87 16.11 8.36 1.21
N GLU A 88 17.43 8.34 1.31
CA GLU A 88 18.17 9.37 2.03
C GLU A 88 18.11 10.72 1.29
N ALA A 89 18.25 10.71 -0.03
CA ALA A 89 18.05 11.90 -0.85
C ALA A 89 16.64 12.48 -0.69
N ALA A 90 15.60 11.63 -0.73
CA ALA A 90 14.22 12.06 -0.50
C ALA A 90 14.02 12.60 0.93
N ARG A 91 14.65 11.99 1.93
CA ARG A 91 14.64 12.48 3.32
C ARG A 91 15.27 13.87 3.41
N GLN A 92 16.43 14.07 2.77
CA GLN A 92 17.12 15.36 2.76
C GLN A 92 16.28 16.45 2.08
N LEU A 93 15.66 16.13 0.94
CA LEU A 93 14.74 17.05 0.25
C LEU A 93 13.55 17.47 1.12
N LEU A 94 13.03 16.57 1.95
CA LEU A 94 11.94 16.88 2.88
C LEU A 94 12.42 17.71 4.08
N ILE A 95 13.64 17.49 4.56
CA ILE A 95 14.24 18.28 5.66
C ILE A 95 14.44 19.74 5.24
N ASP A 96 14.88 19.94 4.00
CA ASP A 96 15.13 21.26 3.42
C ASP A 96 13.91 21.83 2.66
N ALA A 97 12.75 21.20 2.75
CA ALA A 97 11.55 21.62 2.03
C ALA A 97 11.04 22.99 2.53
N PRO A 98 10.60 23.88 1.62
CA PRO A 98 9.98 25.14 2.03
C PRO A 98 8.60 24.91 2.68
N PRO A 99 8.10 25.86 3.49
CA PRO A 99 6.85 25.71 4.25
C PRO A 99 5.64 25.25 3.40
N ASP A 100 5.48 25.76 2.19
CA ASP A 100 4.36 25.40 1.31
C ASP A 100 4.41 23.92 0.86
N ARG A 101 5.60 23.37 0.66
CA ARG A 101 5.79 21.95 0.32
C ARG A 101 5.50 21.05 1.51
N ILE A 102 5.81 21.52 2.72
CA ILE A 102 5.46 20.82 3.96
C ILE A 102 3.94 20.82 4.11
N ARG A 103 3.27 21.97 4.00
CA ARG A 103 1.80 22.06 4.07
C ARG A 103 1.11 21.20 3.02
N HIS A 104 1.65 21.15 1.80
CA HIS A 104 1.17 20.24 0.77
C HIS A 104 1.29 18.76 1.20
N SER A 105 2.44 18.37 1.76
CA SER A 105 2.65 17.02 2.27
C SER A 105 1.68 16.68 3.43
N LEU A 106 1.45 17.61 4.36
CA LEU A 106 0.47 17.44 5.44
C LEU A 106 -0.95 17.24 4.91
N ARG A 107 -1.35 18.01 3.90
CA ARG A 107 -2.63 17.84 3.23
C ARG A 107 -2.76 16.44 2.64
N ARG A 108 -1.75 15.97 1.91
CA ARG A 108 -1.74 14.61 1.34
C ARG A 108 -1.85 13.53 2.40
N VAL A 109 -1.12 13.65 3.52
CA VAL A 109 -1.25 12.70 4.63
C VAL A 109 -2.71 12.63 5.12
N ARG A 110 -3.35 13.79 5.33
CA ARG A 110 -4.74 13.87 5.80
C ARG A 110 -5.75 13.33 4.79
N THR A 111 -5.58 13.62 3.49
CA THR A 111 -6.60 13.32 2.46
C THR A 111 -6.39 11.99 1.75
N GLU A 112 -5.16 11.47 1.71
CA GLU A 112 -4.82 10.24 0.97
C GLU A 112 -4.42 9.11 1.92
N PHE A 113 -3.51 9.36 2.87
CA PHE A 113 -2.90 8.27 3.65
C PHE A 113 -3.81 7.79 4.77
N LEU A 114 -4.33 8.71 5.59
CA LEU A 114 -5.18 8.36 6.74
C LEU A 114 -6.49 7.66 6.32
N PRO A 115 -7.24 8.14 5.31
CA PRO A 115 -8.47 7.47 4.89
C PRO A 115 -8.24 6.07 4.35
N GLN A 116 -7.07 5.82 3.74
CA GLN A 116 -6.68 4.53 3.20
C GLN A 116 -6.01 3.62 4.26
N CYS A 117 -6.03 4.00 5.55
CA CYS A 117 -5.38 3.27 6.64
C CYS A 117 -3.87 3.04 6.42
N GLN A 118 -3.20 3.91 5.65
CA GLN A 118 -1.77 3.85 5.38
C GLN A 118 -0.98 4.53 6.51
N PHE A 119 -1.09 3.99 7.72
CA PHE A 119 -0.53 4.63 8.92
C PHE A 119 1.01 4.65 8.95
N ASP A 120 1.69 3.56 8.59
CA ASP A 120 3.16 3.52 8.69
C ASP A 120 3.84 4.51 7.71
N PRO A 121 3.40 4.61 6.43
CA PRO A 121 3.91 5.65 5.53
C PRO A 121 3.57 7.07 6.02
N ALA A 122 2.36 7.30 6.55
CA ALA A 122 1.98 8.60 7.12
C ALA A 122 2.89 9.01 8.27
N LEU A 123 3.08 8.13 9.26
CA LEU A 123 3.93 8.38 10.42
C LEU A 123 5.38 8.66 9.99
N ARG A 124 5.92 7.89 9.04
CA ARG A 124 7.29 8.11 8.54
C ARG A 124 7.45 9.49 7.91
N VAL A 125 6.51 9.91 7.06
CA VAL A 125 6.55 11.25 6.46
C VAL A 125 6.47 12.33 7.54
N LEU A 126 5.52 12.21 8.45
CA LEU A 126 5.32 13.20 9.51
C LEU A 126 6.53 13.31 10.45
N SER A 127 7.18 12.21 10.80
CA SER A 127 8.41 12.23 11.61
C SER A 127 9.56 12.95 10.91
N ILE A 128 9.70 12.80 9.59
CA ILE A 128 10.71 13.54 8.81
C ILE A 128 10.38 15.03 8.78
N LEU A 129 9.10 15.37 8.52
CA LEU A 129 8.66 16.77 8.46
C LEU A 129 8.79 17.48 9.81
N ALA A 130 8.57 16.78 10.92
CA ALA A 130 8.75 17.33 12.27
C ALA A 130 10.20 17.81 12.54
N GLY A 131 11.18 17.15 11.92
CA GLY A 131 12.60 17.52 12.00
C GLY A 131 13.07 18.46 10.88
N SER A 132 12.18 18.96 10.02
CA SER A 132 12.55 19.87 8.93
C SER A 132 12.89 21.27 9.46
N LYS A 133 13.80 21.97 8.77
CA LYS A 133 14.22 23.33 9.17
C LYS A 133 13.04 24.30 9.21
N ALA A 134 12.15 24.20 8.23
CA ALA A 134 10.96 25.05 8.15
C ALA A 134 9.95 24.73 9.27
N ALA A 135 9.79 23.47 9.69
CA ALA A 135 8.96 23.14 10.85
C ALA A 135 9.54 23.67 12.17
N MET A 136 10.86 23.61 12.34
CA MET A 136 11.51 24.17 13.53
C MET A 136 11.45 25.70 13.58
N ALA A 137 11.39 26.36 12.43
CA ALA A 137 11.30 27.82 12.33
C ALA A 137 9.87 28.38 12.42
N ASP A 138 8.85 27.57 12.13
CA ASP A 138 7.42 27.96 12.15
C ASP A 138 6.64 27.15 13.22
N PRO A 139 6.32 27.76 14.39
CA PRO A 139 5.57 27.09 15.45
C PRO A 139 4.18 26.60 15.03
N GLN A 140 3.54 27.26 14.06
CA GLN A 140 2.23 26.83 13.57
C GLN A 140 2.38 25.54 12.78
N LEU A 141 3.36 25.48 11.89
CA LEU A 141 3.68 24.28 11.11
C LEU A 141 4.05 23.10 12.03
N GLN A 142 4.86 23.35 13.05
CA GLN A 142 5.21 22.35 14.06
C GLN A 142 3.98 21.81 14.78
N THR A 143 3.08 22.70 15.20
CA THR A 143 1.82 22.33 15.87
C THR A 143 0.92 21.49 14.95
N GLU A 144 0.82 21.85 13.67
CA GLU A 144 0.06 21.07 12.68
C GLU A 144 0.62 19.66 12.49
N ILE A 145 1.96 19.54 12.39
CA ILE A 145 2.63 18.25 12.25
C ILE A 145 2.36 17.36 13.48
N LEU A 146 2.52 17.91 14.69
CA LEU A 146 2.31 17.18 15.94
C LEU A 146 0.86 16.70 16.10
N LYS A 147 -0.12 17.57 15.80
CA LYS A 147 -1.53 17.18 15.82
C LYS A 147 -1.82 16.03 14.85
N LEU A 148 -1.25 16.09 13.65
CA LEU A 148 -1.47 15.04 12.65
C LEU A 148 -0.74 13.73 13.03
N LEU A 149 0.40 13.81 13.73
CA LEU A 149 1.08 12.65 14.32
C LEU A 149 0.21 11.97 15.37
N GLU A 150 -0.33 12.74 16.32
CA GLU A 150 -1.22 12.23 17.36
C GLU A 150 -2.46 11.55 16.75
N GLU A 151 -3.12 12.23 15.80
CA GLU A 151 -4.26 11.69 15.06
C GLU A 151 -3.91 10.36 14.37
N SER A 152 -2.76 10.31 13.68
CA SER A 152 -2.28 9.11 12.98
C SER A 152 -2.06 7.94 13.94
N VAL A 153 -1.46 8.19 15.11
CA VAL A 153 -1.23 7.16 16.14
C VAL A 153 -2.54 6.67 16.74
N SER A 154 -3.46 7.57 17.08
CA SER A 154 -4.77 7.22 17.63
C SER A 154 -5.58 6.36 16.66
N LEU A 155 -5.64 6.75 15.38
CA LEU A 155 -6.33 5.98 14.34
C LEU A 155 -5.69 4.60 14.14
N GLN A 156 -4.36 4.50 14.16
CA GLN A 156 -3.67 3.21 14.05
C GLN A 156 -4.01 2.28 15.22
N GLN A 157 -4.09 2.81 16.45
CA GLN A 157 -4.44 2.03 17.64
C GLN A 157 -5.90 1.56 17.60
N GLN A 158 -6.83 2.44 17.19
CA GLN A 158 -8.24 2.08 17.00
C GLN A 158 -8.39 0.95 15.98
N ASN A 159 -7.76 1.08 14.80
CA ASN A 159 -7.79 0.06 13.75
C ASN A 159 -7.22 -1.29 14.23
N LYS A 160 -6.11 -1.27 14.97
CA LYS A 160 -5.54 -2.48 15.60
C LYS A 160 -6.52 -3.14 16.59
N SER A 161 -7.24 -2.35 17.38
CA SER A 161 -8.22 -2.86 18.33
C SER A 161 -9.45 -3.49 17.65
N GLU A 162 -9.93 -2.89 16.56
CA GLU A 162 -11.06 -3.39 15.76
C GLU A 162 -10.72 -4.69 15.04
N LYS A 163 -9.53 -4.78 14.43
CA LYS A 163 -9.03 -6.02 13.82
C LYS A 163 -8.98 -7.16 14.85
N ARG A 164 -8.41 -6.92 16.03
CA ARG A 164 -8.36 -7.92 17.12
C ARG A 164 -9.75 -8.38 17.56
N LYS A 165 -10.73 -7.49 17.66
CA LYS A 165 -12.12 -7.84 17.99
C LYS A 165 -12.74 -8.72 16.90
N THR A 166 -12.52 -8.37 15.63
CA THR A 166 -13.03 -9.10 14.46
C THR A 166 -12.42 -10.49 14.35
N ASP A 167 -11.10 -10.59 14.51
CA ASP A 167 -10.38 -11.87 14.49
C ASP A 167 -10.82 -12.78 15.63
N ARG A 168 -11.00 -12.21 16.83
CA ARG A 168 -11.53 -12.95 17.99
C ARG A 168 -12.95 -13.46 17.72
N ALA A 169 -13.84 -12.61 17.18
CA ALA A 169 -15.21 -13.02 16.84
C ALA A 169 -15.23 -14.14 15.79
N ASN A 170 -14.37 -14.04 14.76
CA ASN A 170 -14.23 -15.08 13.72
C ASN A 170 -13.66 -16.39 14.29
N PHE A 171 -12.72 -16.31 15.22
CA PHE A 171 -12.17 -17.46 15.92
C PHE A 171 -13.23 -18.20 16.75
N PHE A 172 -14.03 -17.48 17.56
CA PHE A 172 -15.14 -18.08 18.30
C PHE A 172 -16.19 -18.71 17.38
N LYS A 173 -16.55 -18.03 16.28
CA LYS A 173 -17.48 -18.59 15.28
C LYS A 173 -16.95 -19.87 14.63
N LYS A 174 -15.64 -19.98 14.42
CA LYS A 174 -14.99 -21.20 13.90
C LYS A 174 -15.02 -22.33 14.92
N ILE A 175 -14.75 -22.05 16.20
CA ILE A 175 -14.83 -23.04 17.28
C ILE A 175 -16.26 -23.55 17.45
N SER A 176 -17.27 -22.66 17.51
CA SER A 176 -18.67 -23.08 17.67
C SER A 176 -19.16 -23.94 16.51
N ARG A 177 -18.70 -23.70 15.28
CA ARG A 177 -18.99 -24.58 14.14
C ARG A 177 -18.37 -25.97 14.34
N LEU A 178 -17.12 -26.05 14.77
CA LEU A 178 -16.45 -27.34 15.01
C LEU A 178 -17.09 -28.11 16.17
N ALA A 179 -17.54 -27.42 17.22
CA ALA A 179 -18.25 -28.03 18.35
C ALA A 179 -19.65 -28.54 17.95
N GLY A 180 -20.41 -27.78 17.15
CA GLY A 180 -21.71 -28.21 16.64
C GLY A 180 -21.65 -29.43 15.70
N PHE A 181 -20.51 -29.65 15.02
CA PHE A 181 -20.29 -30.89 14.26
C PHE A 181 -20.02 -32.12 15.16
N PHE A 182 -19.51 -31.91 16.37
CA PHE A 182 -19.26 -33.00 17.33
C PHE A 182 -20.53 -33.46 18.05
N GLU A 183 -21.48 -32.56 18.34
CA GLU A 183 -22.76 -32.93 18.97
C GLU A 183 -23.70 -33.67 18.01
N ALA A 184 -23.66 -33.38 16.70
CA ALA A 184 -24.47 -34.11 15.72
C ALA A 184 -23.94 -35.53 15.40
N GLY A 185 -22.71 -35.86 15.79
CA GLY A 185 -22.06 -37.14 15.52
C GLY A 185 -22.23 -38.20 16.62
N THR A 186 -22.55 -37.81 17.85
CA THR A 186 -22.58 -38.72 19.00
C THR A 186 -23.97 -39.29 19.32
N SER A 187 -25.05 -38.76 18.74
CA SER A 187 -26.42 -39.25 19.00
C SER A 187 -26.83 -40.52 18.23
N ARG A 188 -25.93 -41.19 17.49
CA ARG A 188 -26.25 -42.42 16.73
C ARG A 188 -25.73 -43.73 17.30
N ILE A 189 -25.08 -43.71 18.47
CA ILE A 189 -24.48 -44.93 19.05
C ILE A 189 -25.00 -45.07 20.48
N PHE A 190 -26.25 -45.51 20.68
CA PHE A 190 -26.73 -46.22 21.88
C PHE A 190 -28.24 -46.44 21.74
N GLN A 191 -28.63 -47.49 21.01
CA GLN A 191 -29.89 -48.18 21.27
C GLN A 191 -29.53 -49.56 21.82
N PRO A 192 -29.79 -49.85 23.11
CA PRO A 192 -29.69 -51.21 23.62
C PRO A 192 -30.94 -51.98 23.17
N GLY A 193 -30.71 -53.07 22.43
CA GLY A 193 -31.69 -54.12 22.19
C GLY A 193 -31.68 -55.15 23.31
#